data_AF-A0A6B2UU80-F1
#
_entry.id   AF-A0A6B2UU80-F1
#
_cell.length_a   1.000
_cell.length_b   1.000
_cell.length_c   1.000
_cell.angle_alpha   90.00
_cell.angle_beta   90.00
_cell.angle_gamma   90.00
#
_symmetry.space_group_name_H-M   'P 1'
#
loop_
_entity.id
_entity.type
_entity.pdbx_description
1 polymer ?
#
loop_
_entity_poly.entity_id
_entity_poly.type
_entity_poly.pdbx_seq_one_letter_code
_entity_poly.pdbx_strand_id
1 'polypeptide(L)'
;RAAQDRAARLDAVLSAPDVKVASAPLDAGGRATVVVSRARDGAVFAATGLPTPPAGKVYQLWYDVNGTMRPAGLLPTSSGTVLMHGSPRTATAMGVTVEPEGGSRAPTSKPVALMALPG
;
A
#
# COMPACT_ATOMS: atom_id res chain seq x y z
N ARG A 1 -6.82 -12.08 -19.43
CA ARG A 1 -7.97 -11.49 -18.71
C ARG A 1 -7.54 -10.91 -17.37
N ALA A 2 -7.25 -11.69 -16.32
CA ALA A 2 -6.87 -11.15 -15.00
C ALA A 2 -5.74 -10.09 -15.00
N ALA A 3 -4.67 -10.27 -15.77
CA ALA A 3 -3.60 -9.26 -15.90
C ALA A 3 -4.07 -7.97 -16.61
N GLN A 4 -4.96 -8.10 -17.61
CA GLN A 4 -5.56 -6.96 -18.32
C GLN A 4 -6.52 -6.20 -17.41
N ASP A 5 -7.32 -6.91 -16.60
CA ASP A 5 -8.25 -6.30 -15.64
C ASP A 5 -7.49 -5.52 -14.55
N ARG A 6 -6.34 -6.06 -14.10
CA ARG A 6 -5.46 -5.35 -13.16
C ARG A 6 -4.86 -4.09 -13.78
N ALA A 7 -4.39 -4.15 -15.02
CA ALA A 7 -3.85 -2.99 -15.72
C ALA A 7 -4.91 -1.90 -15.93
N ALA A 8 -6.12 -2.28 -16.34
CA ALA A 8 -7.24 -1.36 -16.49
C ALA A 8 -7.64 -0.70 -15.16
N ARG A 9 -7.65 -1.45 -14.05
CA ARG A 9 -7.94 -0.89 -12.73
C ARG A 9 -6.85 0.06 -12.24
N LEU A 10 -5.59 -0.28 -12.51
CA LEU A 10 -4.46 0.62 -12.22
C LEU A 10 -4.61 1.94 -12.97
N ASP A 11 -4.82 1.87 -14.29
CA ASP A 11 -5.01 3.04 -15.15
C ASP A 11 -6.23 3.88 -14.70
N ALA A 12 -7.35 3.23 -14.39
CA ALA A 12 -8.56 3.90 -13.93
C ALA A 12 -8.34 4.68 -12.62
N VAL A 13 -7.53 4.15 -11.69
CA VAL A 13 -7.19 4.86 -10.44
C VAL A 13 -6.27 6.04 -10.73
N LEU A 14 -5.20 5.83 -11.51
CA LEU A 14 -4.18 6.84 -11.76
C LEU A 14 -4.67 8.01 -12.63
N SER A 15 -5.65 7.77 -13.51
CA SER A 15 -6.24 8.77 -14.41
C SER A 15 -7.50 9.44 -13.85
N ALA A 16 -7.95 9.08 -12.65
CA ALA A 16 -9.19 9.63 -12.10
C ALA A 16 -9.04 11.12 -11.75
N PRO A 17 -10.09 11.95 -11.97
CA PRO A 17 -10.04 13.38 -11.69
C PRO A 17 -9.97 13.71 -10.19
N ASP A 18 -10.35 12.77 -9.33
CA ASP A 18 -10.32 12.89 -7.87
C ASP A 18 -9.04 12.32 -7.24
N VAL A 19 -8.01 12.01 -8.05
CA VAL A 19 -6.75 11.49 -7.53
C VAL A 19 -6.15 12.44 -6.51
N LYS A 20 -5.81 11.88 -5.36
CA LYS A 20 -5.01 12.55 -4.34
C LYS A 20 -3.77 11.73 -4.03
N VAL A 21 -2.67 12.44 -3.79
CA VAL A 21 -1.35 11.83 -3.58
C VAL A 21 -0.82 12.25 -2.22
N ALA A 22 -0.35 11.29 -1.43
CA ALA A 22 0.45 11.55 -0.24
C ALA A 22 1.79 10.83 -0.38
N SER A 23 2.88 11.48 0.05
CA SER A 23 4.21 10.88 0.06
C SER A 23 4.91 11.18 1.36
N ALA A 24 5.68 10.22 1.87
CA ALA A 24 6.46 10.38 3.08
C ALA A 24 7.79 9.60 2.99
N PRO A 25 8.88 10.12 3.58
CA PRO A 25 10.03 9.27 3.89
C PRO A 25 9.61 8.18 4.89
N LEU A 26 10.25 7.01 4.82
CA LEU A 26 10.01 5.93 5.77
C LEU A 26 11.13 5.84 6.79
N ASP A 27 10.79 5.48 8.04
CA ASP A 27 11.76 5.36 9.14
C ASP A 27 12.83 4.30 8.85
N ALA A 28 12.45 3.26 8.11
CA ALA A 28 13.37 2.23 7.63
C ALA A 28 14.32 2.72 6.52
N GLY A 29 14.14 3.94 6.01
CA GLY A 29 14.80 4.45 4.82
C GLY A 29 13.93 4.36 3.56
N GLY A 30 14.26 5.15 2.55
CA GLY A 30 13.49 5.23 1.31
C GLY A 30 12.29 6.16 1.40
N ARG A 31 11.39 6.06 0.42
CA ARG A 31 10.19 6.89 0.29
C ARG A 31 9.01 6.06 -0.16
N ALA A 32 7.87 6.34 0.44
CA ALA A 32 6.57 5.80 0.06
C ALA A 32 5.68 6.90 -0.52
N THR A 33 4.87 6.51 -1.50
CA THR A 33 3.83 7.32 -2.12
C THR A 33 2.56 6.49 -2.18
N VAL A 34 1.43 7.09 -1.79
CA VAL A 34 0.10 6.52 -2.00
C VAL A 34 -0.72 7.46 -2.87
N VAL A 35 -1.32 6.90 -3.90
CA VAL A 35 -2.25 7.56 -4.82
C VAL A 35 -3.63 6.97 -4.54
N VAL A 36 -4.62 7.80 -4.25
CA VAL A 36 -5.98 7.36 -3.90
C VAL A 36 -6.98 8.02 -4.83
N SER A 37 -7.88 7.21 -5.41
CA SER A 37 -9.15 7.68 -5.99
C SER A 37 -10.27 7.02 -5.23
N ARG A 38 -11.03 7.82 -4.47
CA ARG A 38 -12.19 7.31 -3.76
C ARG A 38 -13.30 7.04 -4.75
N ALA A 39 -13.51 7.86 -5.78
CA ALA A 39 -14.52 7.63 -6.81
C ALA A 39 -14.35 6.25 -7.48
N ARG A 40 -13.10 5.82 -7.73
CA ARG A 40 -12.77 4.51 -8.31
C ARG A 40 -12.57 3.36 -7.32
N ASP A 41 -12.77 3.62 -6.03
CA ASP A 41 -12.54 2.64 -4.96
C ASP A 41 -11.17 1.95 -5.06
N GLY A 42 -10.11 2.75 -5.20
CA GLY A 42 -8.79 2.20 -5.44
C GLY A 42 -7.67 3.09 -4.93
N ALA A 43 -6.58 2.44 -4.54
CA ALA A 43 -5.33 3.10 -4.24
C ALA A 43 -4.15 2.35 -4.84
N VAL A 44 -3.09 3.09 -5.13
CA VAL A 44 -1.82 2.58 -5.64
C VAL A 44 -0.74 3.02 -4.68
N PHE A 45 0.01 2.05 -4.18
CA PHE A 45 1.21 2.31 -3.40
C PHE A 45 2.44 2.21 -4.30
N ALA A 46 3.38 3.10 -4.12
CA ALA A 46 4.70 3.02 -4.70
C ALA A 46 5.77 3.25 -3.62
N ALA A 47 6.83 2.46 -3.67
CA ALA A 47 7.99 2.67 -2.82
C ALA A 47 9.29 2.65 -3.62
N THR A 48 10.26 3.42 -3.13
CA THR A 48 11.63 3.46 -3.66
C THR A 48 12.63 3.47 -2.52
N GLY A 49 13.73 2.75 -2.69
CA GLY A 49 14.87 2.78 -1.77
C GLY A 49 14.60 2.25 -0.36
N LEU A 50 13.63 1.36 -0.18
CA LEU A 50 13.47 0.64 1.08
C LEU A 50 14.65 -0.33 1.30
N PRO A 51 14.97 -0.70 2.55
CA PRO A 51 15.82 -1.84 2.81
C PRO A 51 15.30 -3.10 2.11
N THR A 52 16.22 -4.01 1.77
CA THR A 52 15.79 -5.33 1.30
C THR A 52 15.16 -6.09 2.47
N PRO A 53 13.94 -6.65 2.33
CA PRO A 53 13.36 -7.50 3.36
C PRO A 53 14.31 -8.66 3.73
N PRO A 54 14.40 -9.06 5.01
CA PRO A 54 15.13 -10.26 5.39
C PRO A 54 14.64 -11.51 4.63
N ALA A 55 15.46 -12.54 4.56
CA ALA A 55 15.07 -13.81 3.93
C ALA A 55 13.77 -14.37 4.56
N GLY A 56 12.84 -14.82 3.71
CA GLY A 56 11.52 -15.31 4.13
C GLY A 56 10.57 -14.22 4.63
N LYS A 57 10.86 -12.94 4.35
CA LYS A 57 10.02 -11.79 4.70
C LYS A 57 9.65 -10.95 3.49
N VAL A 58 8.55 -10.22 3.61
CA VAL A 58 8.06 -9.25 2.62
C VAL A 58 7.58 -8.00 3.34
N TYR A 59 7.48 -6.88 2.62
CA TYR A 59 6.68 -5.76 3.12
C TYR A 59 5.21 -6.07 2.88
N GLN A 60 4.36 -5.85 3.89
CA GLN A 60 2.92 -5.92 3.75
C GLN A 60 2.30 -4.56 3.96
N LEU A 61 1.39 -4.21 3.05
CA LEU A 61 0.59 -2.99 3.06
C LEU A 61 -0.72 -3.25 3.80
N TRP A 62 -1.16 -2.25 4.56
CA TRP A 62 -2.39 -2.31 5.34
C TRP A 62 -3.22 -1.06 5.13
N TYR A 63 -4.55 -1.21 5.10
CA TYR A 63 -5.45 -0.09 5.37
C TYR A 63 -5.81 -0.05 6.85
N ASP A 64 -5.77 1.13 7.44
CA ASP A 64 -6.35 1.38 8.75
C ASP A 64 -7.83 1.74 8.59
N VAL A 65 -8.71 0.83 8.99
CA VAL A 65 -10.15 1.03 9.01
C VAL A 65 -10.62 0.99 10.46
N ASN A 66 -10.92 2.17 11.02
CA ASN A 66 -11.37 2.35 12.40
C ASN A 66 -10.41 1.71 13.43
N GLY A 67 -9.10 1.90 13.26
CA GLY A 67 -8.06 1.33 14.13
C GLY A 67 -7.71 -0.12 13.81
N THR A 68 -8.38 -0.75 12.84
CA THR A 68 -8.10 -2.13 12.43
C THR A 68 -7.30 -2.18 11.14
N MET A 69 -6.08 -2.74 11.21
CA MET A 69 -5.23 -2.96 10.05
C MET A 69 -5.73 -4.13 9.20
N ARG A 70 -6.16 -3.84 7.96
CA ARG A 70 -6.64 -4.82 6.97
C ARG A 70 -5.60 -5.04 5.87
N PRO A 71 -5.27 -6.29 5.50
CA PRO A 71 -4.31 -6.58 4.43
C PRO A 71 -4.70 -5.87 3.12
N ALA A 72 -3.75 -5.17 2.51
CA ALA A 72 -3.97 -4.37 1.31
C ALA A 72 -2.98 -4.69 0.18
N GLY A 73 -1.95 -5.50 0.41
CA GLY A 73 -1.03 -5.94 -0.65
C GLY A 73 0.33 -6.34 -0.09
N LEU A 74 1.15 -6.96 -0.94
CA LEU A 74 2.51 -7.34 -0.62
C LEU A 74 3.48 -6.65 -1.58
N LEU A 75 4.63 -6.24 -1.04
CA LEU A 75 5.76 -5.73 -1.79
C LEU A 75 6.99 -6.59 -1.42
N PRO A 76 7.40 -7.54 -2.27
CA PRO A 76 8.48 -8.47 -1.95
C PRO A 76 9.89 -7.86 -2.08
N THR A 77 10.00 -6.64 -2.60
CA THR A 77 11.25 -5.99 -2.97
C THR A 77 11.43 -4.64 -2.26
N SER A 78 12.63 -4.08 -2.36
CA SER A 78 12.98 -2.74 -1.85
C SER A 78 12.32 -1.57 -2.60
N SER A 79 11.69 -1.84 -3.74
CA SER A 79 11.05 -0.84 -4.60
C SER A 79 9.99 -1.49 -5.47
N GLY A 80 8.95 -0.74 -5.82
CA GLY A 80 7.91 -1.23 -6.72
C GLY A 80 6.57 -0.52 -6.54
N THR A 81 5.60 -0.95 -7.34
CA THR A 81 4.23 -0.42 -7.34
C THR A 81 3.23 -1.53 -7.11
N VAL A 82 2.30 -1.29 -6.18
CA VAL A 82 1.24 -2.23 -5.81
C VAL A 82 -0.11 -1.53 -5.99
N LEU A 83 -0.97 -2.11 -6.82
CA LEU A 83 -2.40 -1.79 -6.78
C LEU A 83 -2.97 -2.43 -5.51
N MET A 84 -3.38 -1.61 -4.56
CA MET A 84 -3.81 -2.10 -3.25
C MET A 84 -5.18 -2.79 -3.36
N HIS A 85 -5.32 -3.91 -2.67
CA HIS A 85 -6.58 -4.65 -2.52
C HIS A 85 -7.43 -4.05 -1.40
N GLY A 86 -8.75 -4.18 -1.49
CA GLY A 86 -9.68 -3.56 -0.54
C GLY A 86 -10.07 -2.13 -0.93
N SER A 87 -10.87 -1.49 -0.07
CA SER A 87 -11.44 -0.17 -0.32
C SER A 87 -10.73 0.91 0.51
N PRO A 88 -10.27 2.01 -0.11
CA PRO A 88 -9.75 3.17 0.62
C PRO A 88 -10.85 4.12 1.10
N ARG A 89 -12.14 3.91 0.76
CA ARG A 89 -13.23 4.85 1.10
C ARG A 89 -13.42 5.02 2.60
N THR A 90 -13.30 3.93 3.35
CA THR A 90 -13.45 3.89 4.80
C THR A 90 -12.11 3.92 5.54
N ALA A 91 -11.00 3.90 4.82
CA ALA A 91 -9.67 3.94 5.41
C ALA A 91 -9.24 5.37 5.69
N THR A 92 -8.69 5.60 6.88
CA THR A 92 -8.16 6.90 7.32
C THR A 92 -6.65 6.98 7.15
N ALA A 93 -5.97 5.84 7.22
CA ALA A 93 -4.53 5.73 7.06
C ALA A 93 -4.15 4.42 6.36
N MET A 94 -2.86 4.29 6.06
CA MET A 94 -2.25 3.04 5.67
C MET A 94 -1.00 2.77 6.49
N GLY A 95 -0.65 1.48 6.61
CA GLY A 95 0.55 1.04 7.28
C GLY A 95 1.41 0.13 6.41
N VAL A 96 2.69 0.04 6.74
CA VAL A 96 3.63 -0.92 6.16
C VAL A 96 4.36 -1.65 7.28
N THR A 97 4.43 -2.98 7.22
CA THR A 97 5.16 -3.82 8.19
C THR A 97 6.05 -4.83 7.46
N VAL A 98 6.96 -5.46 8.19
CA VAL A 98 7.78 -6.58 7.68
C VAL A 98 7.15 -7.89 8.17
N GLU A 99 6.64 -8.68 7.24
CA GLU A 99 5.80 -9.85 7.54
C GLU A 99 6.42 -11.12 6.95
N PRO A 100 6.04 -12.32 7.42
CA PRO A 100 6.36 -13.58 6.74
C PRO A 100 6.03 -13.55 5.26
N GLU A 101 6.80 -14.28 4.46
CA GLU A 101 6.46 -14.55 3.07
C GLU A 101 5.01 -15.09 2.96
N GLY A 102 4.25 -14.58 1.99
CA GLY A 102 2.80 -14.83 1.86
C GLY A 102 1.91 -13.88 2.68
N GLY A 103 2.49 -13.11 3.61
CA GLY A 103 1.81 -12.11 4.42
C GLY A 103 1.08 -12.69 5.65
N SER A 104 0.43 -11.79 6.37
CA SER A 104 -0.24 -12.01 7.64
C SER A 104 -1.70 -11.55 7.59
N ARG A 105 -2.54 -12.10 8.47
CA ARG A 105 -3.94 -11.65 8.62
C ARG A 105 -4.09 -10.37 9.44
N ALA A 106 -3.11 -10.09 10.30
CA ALA A 106 -2.94 -8.86 11.07
C ALA A 106 -1.43 -8.58 11.20
N PRO A 107 -0.99 -7.33 11.46
CA PRO A 107 0.41 -7.03 11.65
C PRO A 107 1.09 -7.93 12.70
N THR A 108 2.26 -8.49 12.37
CA THR A 108 3.08 -9.27 13.33
C THR A 108 4.33 -8.53 13.77
N SER A 109 4.69 -7.44 13.08
CA SER A 109 5.80 -6.56 13.45
C SER A 109 5.31 -5.15 13.77
N LYS A 110 6.21 -4.34 14.35
CA LYS A 110 6.00 -2.89 14.39
C LYS A 110 5.91 -2.33 12.97
N PRO A 111 5.08 -1.30 12.74
CA PRO A 111 5.06 -0.60 11.46
C PRO A 111 6.43 0.02 11.16
N VAL A 112 6.88 -0.10 9.91
CA VAL A 112 8.00 0.68 9.36
C VAL A 112 7.53 1.98 8.71
N ALA A 113 6.21 2.10 8.50
CA ALA A 113 5.54 3.28 8.00
C ALA A 113 4.11 3.32 8.49
N LEU A 114 3.63 4.52 8.82
CA LEU A 114 2.22 4.86 8.96
C LEU A 114 1.99 6.17 8.23
N MET A 115 0.99 6.21 7.36
CA MET A 115 0.68 7.38 6.53
C MET A 115 -0.81 7.64 6.55
N ALA A 116 -1.23 8.86 6.90
CA ALA A 116 -2.60 9.29 6.69
C ALA A 116 -2.92 9.24 5.19
N LEU A 117 -4.09 8.70 4.82
CA LEU A 117 -4.54 8.78 3.45
C LEU A 117 -5.01 10.20 3.17
N PRO A 118 -4.68 10.77 1.99
CA PRO A 118 -5.18 12.10 1.65
C PRO A 118 -6.71 12.02 1.58
N GLY A 119 -7.40 12.89 2.33
CA GLY A 119 -8.87 12.99 2.32
C GLY A 119 -9.35 13.59 1.03
#